data_AF-A0A7X9AM29-F1
#
_entry.id   AF-A0A7X9AM29-F1
#
_cell.length_a   1.000
_cell.length_b   1.000
_cell.length_c   1.000
_cell.angle_alpha   90.00
_cell.angle_beta   90.00
_cell.angle_gamma   90.00
#
_symmetry.space_group_name_H-M   'P 1'
#
loop_
_entity.id
_entity.type
_entity.pdbx_description
1 polymer ?
#
loop_
_entity_poly.entity_id
_entity_poly.type
_entity_poly.pdbx_seq_one_letter_code
_entity_poly.pdbx_strand_id
1 'polypeptide(L)'
;MSTKENDQPSINTSICTNGRNDVSVPVKPPTTFKQQTEILKKRGLIIKDERYALKVLQRINYYRLSAYCLSLKNGDKFCEGVSFEHITELYEFDRKLRHLLPGIIEFVEIAFRMSVKVVP
;
A
#
# COMPACT_ATOMS: atom_id res chain seq x y z
N MET A 1 12.96 24.25 -29.30
CA MET A 1 13.36 22.84 -29.18
C MET A 1 12.16 22.07 -28.61
N SER A 2 11.42 21.36 -29.46
CA SER A 2 10.48 20.30 -29.05
C SER A 2 11.23 19.31 -28.16
N THR A 3 10.61 18.76 -27.11
CA THR A 3 9.73 17.59 -27.23
C THR A 3 8.51 17.65 -26.31
N LYS A 4 7.32 17.54 -26.90
CA LYS A 4 6.17 16.77 -26.37
C LYS A 4 6.63 15.30 -26.25
N GLU A 5 6.14 14.42 -25.40
CA GLU A 5 4.77 13.98 -25.17
C GLU A 5 4.89 12.81 -24.16
N ASN A 6 3.92 12.59 -23.28
CA ASN A 6 3.44 11.22 -23.04
C ASN A 6 2.13 11.25 -22.25
N ASP A 7 1.09 10.98 -23.04
CA ASP A 7 -0.26 10.62 -22.71
C ASP A 7 -0.39 9.57 -21.60
N GLN A 8 -1.42 9.73 -20.78
CA GLN A 8 -2.18 8.57 -20.33
C GLN A 8 -3.59 8.66 -20.91
N PRO A 9 -4.11 7.60 -21.54
CA PRO A 9 -5.40 7.60 -22.20
C PRO A 9 -6.52 7.68 -21.16
N SER A 10 -7.49 8.57 -21.39
CA SER A 10 -8.76 8.56 -20.68
C SER A 10 -9.48 7.24 -20.97
N ILE A 11 -9.57 6.35 -19.99
CA ILE A 11 -10.40 5.14 -20.09
C ILE A 11 -11.86 5.59 -19.94
N ASN A 12 -12.53 5.82 -21.07
CA ASN A 12 -13.99 5.89 -21.12
C ASN A 12 -14.52 4.46 -21.13
N THR A 13 -14.86 3.93 -19.95
CA THR A 13 -15.58 2.67 -19.87
C THR A 13 -17.06 2.94 -20.17
N SER A 14 -17.51 2.60 -21.36
CA SER A 14 -18.94 2.38 -21.65
C SER A 14 -19.42 1.20 -20.81
N ILE A 15 -20.34 1.44 -19.87
CA ILE A 15 -21.07 0.38 -19.18
C ILE A 15 -22.57 0.59 -19.44
N CYS A 16 -23.18 -0.28 -20.22
CA CYS A 16 -24.63 -0.38 -20.33
C CYS A 16 -25.15 -1.24 -19.17
N THR A 17 -25.91 -0.69 -18.21
CA THR A 17 -26.96 -1.44 -17.45
C THR A 17 -27.89 -0.51 -16.65
N ASN A 18 -29.20 -0.69 -16.89
CA ASN A 18 -30.42 -0.38 -16.10
C ASN A 18 -30.36 0.50 -14.84
N GLY A 19 -31.04 1.65 -14.94
CA GLY A 19 -32.18 1.99 -14.06
C GLY A 19 -31.95 2.00 -12.54
N ARG A 20 -30.99 2.80 -12.07
CA ARG A 20 -31.02 3.41 -10.73
C ARG A 20 -30.50 4.84 -10.88
N ASN A 21 -31.12 5.80 -10.18
CA ASN A 21 -30.70 7.20 -10.18
C ASN A 21 -29.19 7.33 -9.89
N ASP A 22 -28.42 7.61 -10.92
CA ASP A 22 -26.96 7.71 -10.92
C ASP A 22 -26.56 9.09 -10.39
N VAL A 23 -26.32 9.18 -9.08
CA VAL A 23 -25.43 10.23 -8.57
C VAL A 23 -24.03 9.81 -8.98
N SER A 24 -23.56 10.33 -10.11
CA SER A 24 -22.17 10.18 -10.53
C SER A 24 -21.28 10.90 -9.53
N VAL A 25 -20.88 10.19 -8.47
CA VAL A 25 -19.88 10.69 -7.53
C VAL A 25 -18.59 10.83 -8.32
N PRO A 26 -18.06 12.05 -8.54
CA PRO A 26 -16.84 12.20 -9.32
C PRO A 26 -15.72 11.44 -8.60
N VAL A 27 -15.15 10.45 -9.29
CA VAL A 27 -13.99 9.70 -8.79
C VAL A 27 -12.86 10.69 -8.64
N LYS A 28 -12.39 10.88 -7.41
CA LYS A 28 -11.29 11.81 -7.14
C LYS A 28 -10.05 11.35 -7.92
N PRO A 29 -9.32 12.27 -8.56
CA PRO A 29 -8.11 11.90 -9.26
C PRO A 29 -7.10 11.27 -8.28
N PRO A 30 -6.28 10.31 -8.75
CA PRO A 30 -5.28 9.69 -7.91
C PRO A 30 -4.29 10.75 -7.40
N THR A 31 -3.92 10.65 -6.13
CA THR A 31 -2.95 11.58 -5.53
C THR A 31 -1.54 11.29 -6.03
N THR A 32 -0.76 12.33 -6.32
CA THR A 32 0.66 12.19 -6.67
C THR A 32 1.49 11.80 -5.45
N PHE A 33 2.70 11.26 -5.65
CA PHE A 33 3.60 10.92 -4.53
C PHE A 33 3.93 12.12 -3.64
N LYS A 34 4.06 13.31 -4.23
CA LYS A 34 4.26 14.55 -3.47
C LYS A 34 3.01 14.95 -2.68
N GLN A 35 1.81 14.76 -3.23
CA GLN A 35 0.59 14.98 -2.46
C GLN A 35 0.47 13.98 -1.31
N GLN A 36 0.90 12.74 -1.52
CA GLN A 36 0.90 11.71 -0.47
C GLN A 36 1.86 12.07 0.67
N THR A 37 3.08 12.57 0.39
CA THR A 37 4.00 13.03 1.45
C THR A 37 3.39 14.18 2.25
N GLU A 38 2.75 15.14 1.58
CA GLU A 38 2.07 16.25 2.26
C GLU A 38 0.88 15.80 3.11
N ILE A 39 0.10 14.83 2.66
CA ILE A 39 -0.99 14.22 3.48
C ILE A 39 -0.41 13.59 4.74
N LEU A 40 0.71 12.89 4.64
CA LEU A 40 1.36 12.24 5.78
C LEU A 40 1.91 13.28 6.77
N LYS A 41 2.61 14.32 6.28
CA LYS A 41 3.08 15.44 7.12
C LYS A 41 1.93 16.16 7.82
N LYS A 42 0.85 16.47 7.09
CA LYS A 42 -0.35 17.12 7.65
C LYS A 42 -0.99 16.32 8.79
N ARG A 43 -0.86 14.99 8.74
CA ARG A 43 -1.35 14.09 9.79
C ARG A 43 -0.39 13.93 10.97
N GLY A 44 0.73 14.65 10.99
CA GLY A 44 1.70 14.63 12.08
C GLY A 44 2.84 13.62 11.88
N LEU A 45 3.01 13.06 10.69
CA LEU A 45 4.14 12.17 10.43
C LEU A 45 5.43 12.97 10.28
N ILE A 46 6.48 12.56 10.99
CA ILE A 46 7.82 13.15 10.84
C ILE A 46 8.47 12.56 9.57
N ILE A 47 8.74 13.41 8.58
CA ILE A 47 9.49 13.03 7.37
C ILE A 47 10.79 13.81 7.37
N LYS A 48 11.91 13.15 7.70
CA LYS A 48 13.25 13.78 7.77
C LYS A 48 13.85 13.98 6.37
N ASP A 49 13.76 12.96 5.53
CA ASP A 49 14.19 13.00 4.13
C ASP A 49 13.00 12.79 3.19
N GLU A 50 12.54 13.87 2.57
CA GLU A 50 11.43 13.83 1.63
C GLU A 50 11.78 13.12 0.31
N ARG A 51 13.05 13.17 -0.12
CA ARG A 51 13.48 12.45 -1.34
C ARG A 51 13.43 10.95 -1.10
N TYR A 52 13.84 10.51 0.09
CA TYR A 52 13.70 9.13 0.52
C TYR A 52 12.22 8.70 0.56
N ALA A 53 11.36 9.50 1.20
CA ALA A 53 9.94 9.20 1.28
C ALA A 53 9.27 9.06 -0.11
N LEU A 54 9.60 9.95 -1.05
CA LEU A 54 9.11 9.87 -2.43
C LEU A 54 9.56 8.57 -3.13
N LYS A 55 10.83 8.18 -3.00
CA LYS A 55 11.35 6.92 -3.58
C LYS A 55 10.66 5.70 -2.98
N VAL A 56 10.44 5.70 -1.67
CA VAL A 56 9.73 4.61 -0.96
C VAL A 56 8.28 4.52 -1.43
N LEU A 57 7.57 5.63 -1.52
CA LEU A 57 6.18 5.68 -1.99
C LEU A 57 6.03 5.23 -3.45
N GLN A 58 6.99 5.57 -4.31
CA GLN A 58 7.05 5.07 -5.69
C GLN A 58 7.21 3.54 -5.74
N ARG A 59 8.06 2.97 -4.88
CA ARG A 59 8.37 1.54 -4.85
C ARG A 59 7.26 0.68 -4.20
N ILE A 60 6.74 1.11 -3.06
CA ILE A 60 5.86 0.30 -2.20
C ILE A 60 4.38 0.63 -2.43
N ASN A 61 4.08 1.80 -2.99
CA ASN A 61 2.74 2.39 -3.09
C ASN A 61 2.17 2.83 -1.73
N TYR A 62 1.56 4.02 -1.69
CA TYR A 62 0.92 4.59 -0.51
C TYR A 62 -0.11 3.67 0.13
N TYR A 63 -0.92 2.95 -0.64
CA TYR A 63 -1.96 2.07 -0.07
C TYR A 63 -1.36 1.00 0.83
N ARG A 64 -0.30 0.31 0.36
CA ARG A 64 0.39 -0.71 1.16
C ARG A 64 1.01 -0.10 2.40
N LEU A 65 1.74 1.00 2.25
CA LEU A 65 2.39 1.67 3.37
C LEU A 65 1.37 2.18 4.41
N SER A 66 0.22 2.67 3.95
CA SER A 66 -0.83 3.24 4.80
C SER A 66 -1.47 2.22 5.74
N ALA A 67 -1.46 0.93 5.40
CA ALA A 67 -1.94 -0.13 6.29
C ALA A 67 -1.08 -0.23 7.57
N TYR A 68 0.23 -0.08 7.44
CA TYR A 68 1.19 -0.10 8.56
C TYR A 68 1.12 1.17 9.43
N CYS A 69 0.48 2.24 8.92
CA CYS A 69 0.24 3.44 9.71
C CYS A 69 -0.85 3.26 10.76
N LEU A 70 -1.75 2.27 10.62
CA LEU A 70 -2.96 2.16 11.44
C LEU A 70 -2.64 2.01 12.93
N SER A 71 -1.63 1.22 13.26
CA SER A 71 -1.19 0.97 14.64
C SER A 71 -0.37 2.12 15.25
N LEU A 72 -0.02 3.13 14.44
CA LEU A 72 0.81 4.28 14.84
C LEU A 72 0.02 5.59 14.88
N LYS A 73 -1.31 5.48 14.86
CA LYS A 73 -2.24 6.60 14.83
C LYS A 73 -3.21 6.57 16.01
N ASN A 74 -3.64 7.77 16.41
CA ASN A 74 -4.81 7.98 17.25
C ASN A 74 -5.85 8.75 16.43
N GLY A 75 -6.87 8.04 15.95
CA GLY A 75 -7.80 8.56 14.94
C GLY A 75 -7.08 8.86 13.62
N ASP A 76 -7.18 10.10 13.15
CA ASP A 76 -6.59 10.53 11.86
C ASP A 76 -5.14 11.02 11.97
N LYS A 77 -4.62 11.21 13.18
CA LYS A 77 -3.28 11.76 13.44
C LYS A 77 -2.30 10.69 13.90
N PHE A 78 -1.04 10.84 13.51
CA PHE A 78 0.03 10.00 14.03
C PHE A 78 0.33 10.33 15.49
N CYS A 79 0.75 9.31 16.24
CA CYS A 79 1.27 9.51 17.59
C CYS A 79 2.56 10.35 17.55
N GLU A 80 2.89 11.00 18.66
CA GLU A 80 4.08 11.83 18.77
C GLU A 80 5.36 11.02 18.51
N GLY A 81 6.32 11.62 17.78
CA GLY A 81 7.60 10.99 17.48
C GLY A 81 7.58 9.93 16.37
N VAL A 82 6.41 9.61 15.79
CA VAL A 82 6.34 8.65 14.68
C VAL A 82 6.96 9.26 13.43
N SER A 83 7.97 8.57 12.87
CA SER A 83 8.62 8.96 11.63
C SER A 83 8.27 8.04 10.47
N PHE A 84 8.54 8.53 9.26
CA PHE A 84 8.36 7.76 8.04
C PHE A 84 9.23 6.49 8.01
N GLU A 85 10.41 6.56 8.61
CA GLU A 85 11.32 5.43 8.77
C GLU A 85 10.70 4.33 9.64
N HIS A 86 10.02 4.66 10.76
CA HIS A 86 9.33 3.64 11.57
C HIS A 86 8.30 2.85 10.76
N ILE A 87 7.49 3.52 9.94
CA ILE A 87 6.49 2.87 9.09
C ILE A 87 7.18 1.99 8.05
N THR A 88 8.26 2.50 7.46
CA THR A 88 9.02 1.78 6.43
C THR A 88 9.70 0.55 7.02
N GLU A 89 10.25 0.63 8.22
CA GLU A 89 10.85 -0.49 8.95
C GLU A 89 9.81 -1.56 9.29
N LEU A 90 8.62 -1.16 9.73
CA LEU A 90 7.52 -2.09 10.00
C LEU A 90 7.08 -2.83 8.73
N TYR A 91 6.97 -2.12 7.60
CA TYR A 91 6.72 -2.74 6.30
C TYR A 91 7.84 -3.71 5.89
N GLU A 92 9.10 -3.31 6.06
CA GLU A 92 10.25 -4.13 5.68
C GLU A 92 10.37 -5.39 6.55
N PHE A 93 10.01 -5.29 7.83
CA PHE A 93 9.90 -6.43 8.73
C PHE A 93 8.85 -7.44 8.25
N ASP A 94 7.61 -7.00 7.98
CA ASP A 94 6.55 -7.88 7.45
C ASP A 94 6.95 -8.49 6.11
N ARG A 95 7.54 -7.70 5.21
CA ARG A 95 7.99 -8.19 3.91
C ARG A 95 9.01 -9.32 4.05
N LYS A 96 9.98 -9.18 4.96
CA LYS A 96 10.97 -10.22 5.26
C LYS A 96 10.29 -11.45 5.86
N LEU A 97 9.40 -11.28 6.82
CA LEU A 97 8.65 -12.39 7.42
C LEU A 97 7.84 -13.16 6.37
N ARG A 98 7.10 -12.46 5.50
CA ARG A 98 6.33 -13.04 4.40
C ARG A 98 7.18 -13.82 3.40
N HIS A 99 8.44 -13.45 3.25
CA HIS A 99 9.38 -14.18 2.40
C HIS A 99 9.90 -15.47 3.05
N LEU A 100 9.99 -15.50 4.39
CA LEU A 100 10.43 -16.68 5.14
C LEU A 100 9.30 -17.71 5.33
N LEU A 101 8.05 -17.26 5.42
CA LEU A 101 6.90 -18.13 5.71
C LEU A 101 6.69 -19.28 4.71
N PRO A 102 6.79 -19.11 3.38
CA PRO A 102 6.50 -20.17 2.43
C PRO A 102 7.32 -21.44 2.65
N GLY A 103 8.63 -21.31 2.91
CA GLY A 103 9.48 -22.49 3.14
C GLY A 103 9.11 -23.25 4.42
N ILE A 104 8.65 -22.55 5.45
CA ILE A 104 8.18 -23.18 6.70
C ILE A 104 6.83 -23.85 6.46
N ILE A 105 5.91 -23.17 5.78
CA ILE A 105 4.56 -23.69 5.49
C ILE A 105 4.65 -24.93 4.60
N GLU A 106 5.55 -24.94 3.61
CA GLU A 106 5.81 -26.10 2.75
C GLU A 106 6.23 -27.33 3.56
N PHE A 107 7.17 -27.16 4.51
CA PHE A 107 7.59 -28.25 5.40
C PHE A 107 6.42 -28.80 6.22
N VAL A 108 5.61 -27.91 6.82
CA VAL A 108 4.42 -28.30 7.59
C VAL A 108 3.40 -29.01 6.70
N GLU A 109 3.16 -28.50 5.49
CA GLU A 109 2.21 -29.10 4.53
C GLU A 109 2.59 -30.54 4.18
N ILE A 110 3.87 -30.79 3.87
CA ILE A 110 4.37 -32.13 3.56
C ILE A 110 4.22 -33.07 4.76
N ALA A 111 4.59 -32.62 5.96
CA ALA A 111 4.46 -33.41 7.18
C ALA A 111 3.01 -33.83 7.44
N PHE A 112 2.06 -32.90 7.30
CA PHE A 112 0.63 -33.16 7.45
C PHE A 112 0.08 -34.11 6.37
N ARG A 113 0.54 -33.98 5.12
CA ARG A 113 0.14 -34.88 4.03
C ARG A 113 0.55 -36.32 4.27
N MET A 114 1.73 -36.52 4.89
CA MET A 114 2.20 -37.85 5.27
C MET A 114 1.45 -38.42 6.47
N SER A 115 1.06 -37.59 7.45
CA SER A 115 0.29 -38.05 8.61
C SER A 115 -1.17 -38.38 8.29
N VAL A 116 -1.76 -37.77 7.26
CA VAL A 116 -3.16 -38.03 6.83
C VAL A 116 -3.29 -39.32 6.00
N LYS A 117 -2.18 -39.97 5.61
CA LYS A 117 -2.22 -41.35 5.13
C LYS A 117 -2.40 -42.29 6.32
N VAL A 118 -3.64 -42.44 6.76
CA VAL A 118 -4.09 -43.59 7.53
C VAL A 118 -3.85 -44.83 6.66
N VAL A 119 -2.86 -45.64 7.06
CA VAL A 119 -2.66 -47.04 6.67
C VAL A 119 -3.93 -47.82 7.10
N PRO A 120 -4.45 -48.75 6.27
CA PRO A 120 -5.88 -49.09 6.12
C PRO A 120 -6.68 -49.41 7.37
#